data_AF-A0A412SZB8-F1
#
_entry.id   AF-A0A412SZB8-F1
#
_cell.length_a   1.000
_cell.length_b   1.000
_cell.length_c   1.000
_cell.angle_alpha   90.00
_cell.angle_beta   90.00
_cell.angle_gamma   90.00
#
_symmetry.space_group_name_H-M   'P 1'
#
loop_
_entity.id
_entity.type
_entity.pdbx_description
1 polymer ?
#
loop_
_entity_poly.entity_id
_entity_poly.type
_entity_poly.pdbx_seq_one_letter_code
_entity_poly.pdbx_strand_id
1 'polypeptide(L)'
;MAVINVLPSDGKVIDEGPVGCSADVCCDDFRHLDVGLPPEILRLMDAGYLTQAVAACDRLLEQNPEPSLAACVRAERYRMLETPLHFSVSRDQAIAMIREEWPEFTEEQFDDLINRKRIDWRFIDGELFVLDNFLDSLRVYPKEVPGMRPDSTDGIALRNEMLKEMESQNGLARVITLKASVSVPGALEGETVRAWLPVAAACRQQSHIEVLDMTPEGAVAPANASARTASWSSSSERSFSVTYRYQIDAAYRDVYGGALPVHPCMDAPLPVDTSEDRPHIAFTPYLQQLTARVIDGLEDPLDRARAIYDYLTQYIDYRYQPPYLLLGSIADDCAHSLRGDCGVMALTFITMCRIAGVPARWQSGLYVAPDSVGSHDWAEFYTPQTGWLNADVSFGSSARRMGEEWRRRHYFGNLDPWRMVANNRFQAEFEPSFDGMREDPYDNQMGEASVDGRGCRRREMLRTVELIEMLEVPFSD
;
A
#
# COMPACT_ATOMS: atom_id res chain seq x y z
N MET A 1 -13.28 -1.32 24.12
CA MET A 1 -12.94 0.01 23.58
C MET A 1 -13.34 -0.01 22.11
N ALA A 2 -13.72 1.12 21.51
CA ALA A 2 -13.97 1.16 20.06
C ALA A 2 -12.64 0.90 19.33
N VAL A 3 -12.65 0.04 18.30
CA VAL A 3 -11.48 -0.17 17.45
C VAL A 3 -11.54 0.87 16.34
N ILE A 4 -10.69 1.89 16.46
CA ILE A 4 -10.65 3.02 15.54
C ILE A 4 -9.22 3.26 15.08
N ASN A 5 -9.05 3.40 13.78
CA ASN A 5 -7.83 3.91 13.18
C ASN A 5 -8.00 5.40 12.90
N VAL A 6 -6.97 6.20 13.19
CA VAL A 6 -6.95 7.65 12.96
C VAL A 6 -5.70 8.01 12.18
N LEU A 7 -5.85 8.80 11.12
CA LEU A 7 -4.75 9.27 10.29
C LEU A 7 -4.86 10.80 10.11
N PRO A 8 -3.83 11.59 10.46
CA PRO A 8 -2.54 11.20 11.05
C PRO A 8 -2.66 10.58 12.44
N SER A 9 -1.80 9.61 12.75
CA SER A 9 -1.83 8.88 14.04
C SER A 9 -1.43 9.73 15.25
N ASP A 10 -0.69 10.82 15.04
CA ASP A 10 -0.33 11.80 16.07
C ASP A 10 -1.46 12.84 16.31
N GLY A 11 -2.55 12.77 15.54
CA GLY A 11 -3.68 13.69 15.59
C GLY A 11 -3.37 15.11 15.13
N LYS A 12 -2.17 15.38 14.60
CA LYS A 12 -1.76 16.71 14.16
C LYS A 12 -2.20 16.95 12.72
N VAL A 13 -3.30 17.68 12.57
CA VAL A 13 -3.89 18.05 11.28
C VAL A 13 -3.74 19.55 11.07
N ILE A 14 -3.42 19.95 9.84
CA ILE A 14 -3.36 21.34 9.39
C ILE A 14 -4.81 21.83 9.25
N ASP A 15 -5.17 22.80 10.08
CA ASP A 15 -6.48 23.42 10.15
C ASP A 15 -6.50 24.87 9.61
N GLU A 16 -5.36 25.34 9.09
CA GLU A 16 -5.22 26.64 8.44
C GLU A 16 -4.97 26.48 6.93
N GLY A 17 -5.72 27.22 6.13
CA GLY A 17 -5.59 27.23 4.67
C GLY A 17 -4.57 28.24 4.13
N PRO A 18 -4.33 28.24 2.81
CA PRO A 18 -4.93 27.34 1.82
C PRO A 18 -4.34 25.92 1.90
N VAL A 19 -5.20 24.90 1.85
CA VAL A 19 -4.81 23.48 1.80
C VAL A 19 -4.85 22.94 0.37
N GLY A 20 -4.10 21.88 0.10
CA GLY A 20 -4.06 21.23 -1.21
C GLY A 20 -2.93 21.72 -2.10
N CYS A 21 -2.41 20.81 -2.92
CA CYS A 21 -1.28 21.05 -3.80
C CYS A 21 -1.68 21.86 -5.04
N SER A 22 -0.93 22.93 -5.32
CA SER A 22 -1.08 23.79 -6.51
C SER A 22 -0.04 23.51 -7.60
N ALA A 23 0.78 22.46 -7.44
CA ALA A 23 1.73 22.06 -8.46
C ALA A 23 0.98 21.60 -9.72
N ASP A 24 1.48 22.01 -10.89
CA ASP A 24 0.99 21.52 -12.18
C ASP A 24 1.48 20.08 -12.39
N VAL A 25 0.66 19.12 -11.95
CA VAL A 25 0.89 17.67 -12.03
C VAL A 25 -0.45 16.93 -11.92
N CYS A 26 -0.56 15.78 -12.56
CA CYS A 26 -1.70 14.88 -12.39
C CYS A 26 -1.28 13.41 -12.19
N CYS A 27 -2.21 12.55 -11.77
CA CYS A 27 -1.94 11.13 -11.55
C CYS A 27 -1.40 10.42 -12.81
N ASP A 28 -1.88 10.79 -14.00
CA ASP A 28 -1.42 10.22 -15.27
C ASP A 28 0.05 10.54 -15.59
N ASP A 29 0.62 11.60 -15.01
CA ASP A 29 2.04 11.91 -15.20
C ASP A 29 2.93 10.79 -14.63
N PHE A 30 2.49 10.11 -13.57
CA PHE A 30 3.22 9.01 -12.92
C PHE A 30 3.30 7.74 -13.77
N ARG A 31 2.47 7.63 -14.82
CA ARG A 31 2.58 6.54 -15.82
C ARG A 31 3.84 6.67 -16.69
N HIS A 32 4.54 7.80 -16.63
CA HIS A 32 5.70 8.11 -17.47
C HIS A 32 7.03 8.17 -16.69
N LEU A 33 7.09 7.75 -15.42
CA LEU A 33 8.33 7.85 -14.62
C LEU A 33 9.52 7.11 -15.28
N ASP A 34 9.26 6.02 -16.00
CA ASP A 34 10.28 5.22 -16.67
C ASP A 34 10.72 5.76 -18.04
N VAL A 35 10.21 6.93 -18.47
CA VAL A 35 10.83 7.72 -19.55
C VAL A 35 12.21 8.21 -19.11
N GLY A 36 12.37 8.51 -17.82
CA GLY A 36 13.62 8.96 -17.22
C GLY A 36 13.91 10.45 -17.43
N LEU A 37 14.54 11.04 -16.42
CA LEU A 37 15.00 12.43 -16.47
C LEU A 37 16.21 12.60 -17.41
N PRO A 38 16.38 13.78 -18.01
CA PRO A 38 17.62 14.13 -18.69
C PRO A 38 18.84 14.01 -17.76
N PRO A 39 20.02 13.60 -18.26
CA PRO A 39 21.17 13.25 -17.44
C PRO A 39 21.62 14.33 -16.45
N GLU A 40 21.49 15.60 -16.82
CA GLU A 40 21.83 16.75 -15.99
C GLU A 40 20.89 16.95 -14.82
N ILE A 41 19.59 16.72 -15.00
CA ILE A 41 18.59 16.79 -13.92
C ILE A 41 18.73 15.56 -13.02
N LEU A 42 18.88 14.37 -13.63
CA LEU A 42 19.07 13.12 -12.91
C LEU A 42 20.29 13.19 -11.96
N ARG A 43 21.43 13.71 -12.43
CA ARG A 43 22.62 13.89 -11.56
C ARG A 43 22.37 14.81 -10.36
N LEU A 44 21.58 15.87 -10.53
CA LEU A 44 21.24 16.77 -9.43
C LEU A 44 20.33 16.06 -8.43
N MET A 45 19.31 15.37 -8.91
CA MET A 45 18.39 14.58 -8.10
C MET A 45 19.12 13.47 -7.33
N ASP A 46 19.94 12.67 -8.01
CA ASP A 46 20.70 11.57 -7.42
C ASP A 46 21.73 12.06 -6.38
N ALA A 47 22.30 13.26 -6.59
CA ALA A 47 23.19 13.90 -5.62
C ALA A 47 22.44 14.58 -4.46
N GLY A 48 21.11 14.59 -4.48
CA GLY A 48 20.26 15.20 -3.46
C GLY A 48 20.14 16.72 -3.56
N TYR A 49 20.60 17.37 -4.63
CA TYR A 49 20.44 18.82 -4.84
C TYR A 49 19.04 19.15 -5.38
N LEU A 50 18.01 18.81 -4.60
CA LEU A 50 16.60 18.86 -5.01
C LEU A 50 16.17 20.27 -5.43
N THR A 51 16.63 21.32 -4.74
CA THR A 51 16.31 22.71 -5.13
C THR A 51 16.82 23.03 -6.54
N GLN A 52 18.04 22.60 -6.87
CA GLN A 52 18.63 22.84 -8.19
C GLN A 52 17.97 21.96 -9.26
N ALA A 53 17.64 20.72 -8.92
CA ALA A 53 16.97 19.78 -9.80
C ALA A 53 15.56 20.26 -10.17
N VAL A 54 14.76 20.73 -9.19
CA VAL A 54 13.43 21.33 -9.43
C VAL A 54 13.54 22.54 -10.36
N ALA A 55 14.47 23.45 -10.11
CA ALA A 55 14.69 24.61 -10.98
C ALA A 55 15.11 24.20 -12.41
N ALA A 56 15.80 23.07 -12.57
CA ALA A 56 16.15 22.53 -13.87
C ALA A 56 14.92 21.91 -14.58
N CYS A 57 14.05 21.22 -13.84
CA CYS A 57 12.76 20.76 -14.36
C CYS A 57 11.90 21.93 -14.86
N ASP A 58 11.79 23.01 -14.08
CA ASP A 58 11.04 24.22 -14.47
C ASP A 58 11.51 24.77 -15.82
N ARG A 59 12.82 25.00 -15.96
CA ARG A 59 13.42 25.49 -17.22
C ARG A 59 13.20 24.55 -18.39
N LEU A 60 13.16 23.23 -18.15
CA LEU A 60 12.91 22.25 -19.18
C LEU A 60 11.44 22.27 -19.62
N LEU A 61 10.50 22.34 -18.68
CA LEU A 61 9.06 22.42 -18.97
C LEU A 61 8.73 23.69 -19.77
N GLU A 62 9.37 24.82 -19.48
CA GLU A 62 9.24 26.07 -20.26
C GLU A 62 9.65 25.93 -21.73
N GLN A 63 10.51 24.95 -22.06
CA GLN A 63 10.96 24.68 -23.42
C GLN A 63 9.96 23.83 -24.22
N ASN A 64 8.83 23.43 -23.61
CA ASN A 64 7.81 22.55 -24.20
C ASN A 64 8.42 21.25 -24.76
N PRO A 65 8.97 20.38 -23.90
CA PRO A 65 9.58 19.13 -24.33
C PRO A 65 8.51 18.17 -24.86
N GLU A 66 8.94 17.06 -25.45
CA GLU A 66 8.04 16.00 -25.91
C GLU A 66 7.04 15.59 -24.81
N PRO A 67 5.76 15.31 -25.14
CA PRO A 67 4.70 15.16 -24.14
C PRO A 67 4.99 14.12 -23.04
N SER A 68 5.57 12.97 -23.39
CA SER A 68 5.93 11.93 -22.42
C SER A 68 7.07 12.34 -21.50
N LEU A 69 8.05 13.09 -22.02
CA LEU A 69 9.13 13.68 -21.23
C LEU A 69 8.58 14.79 -20.32
N ALA A 70 7.68 15.64 -20.82
CA ALA A 70 7.03 16.67 -20.02
C ALA A 70 6.27 16.06 -18.83
N ALA A 71 5.53 14.97 -19.05
CA ALA A 71 4.83 14.24 -17.99
C ALA A 71 5.79 13.64 -16.95
N CYS A 72 6.84 12.94 -17.40
CA CYS A 72 7.89 12.43 -16.51
C CYS A 72 8.52 13.56 -15.66
N VAL A 73 8.86 14.69 -16.28
CA VAL A 73 9.47 15.84 -15.61
C VAL A 73 8.51 16.48 -14.61
N ARG A 74 7.21 16.59 -14.90
CA ARG A 74 6.20 17.06 -13.92
C ARG A 74 6.11 16.13 -12.72
N ALA A 75 6.02 14.82 -12.94
CA ALA A 75 5.95 13.83 -11.87
C ALA A 75 7.21 13.84 -10.99
N GLU A 76 8.40 13.79 -11.58
CA GLU A 76 9.66 13.80 -10.83
C GLU A 76 9.90 15.13 -10.11
N ARG A 77 9.56 16.25 -10.75
CA ARG A 77 9.56 17.56 -10.09
C ARG A 77 8.67 17.57 -8.86
N TYR A 78 7.46 17.01 -8.97
CA TYR A 78 6.55 16.91 -7.84
C TYR A 78 7.09 15.99 -6.73
N ARG A 79 7.66 14.83 -7.07
CA ARG A 79 8.33 13.93 -6.11
C ARG A 79 9.46 14.63 -5.35
N MET A 80 10.26 15.45 -6.04
CA MET A 80 11.33 16.24 -5.40
C MET A 80 10.77 17.30 -4.44
N LEU A 81 9.62 17.89 -4.73
CA LEU A 81 8.95 18.85 -3.82
C LEU A 81 8.32 18.17 -2.60
N GLU A 82 7.80 16.95 -2.74
CA GLU A 82 7.21 16.19 -1.63
C GLU A 82 8.28 15.50 -0.76
N THR A 83 9.45 15.15 -1.31
CA THR A 83 10.51 14.42 -0.60
C THR A 83 10.87 15.03 0.77
N PRO A 84 11.13 16.35 0.90
CA PRO A 84 11.44 16.97 2.20
C PRO A 84 10.31 16.94 3.22
N LEU A 85 9.06 16.71 2.82
CA LEU A 85 7.93 16.59 3.73
C LEU A 85 7.94 15.24 4.48
N HIS A 86 8.54 14.21 3.87
CA HIS A 86 8.58 12.85 4.40
C HIS A 86 9.96 12.48 4.95
N PHE A 87 11.02 12.83 4.23
CA PHE A 87 12.39 12.75 4.71
C PHE A 87 12.73 14.06 5.44
N SER A 88 12.16 14.22 6.64
CA SER A 88 12.18 15.49 7.38
C SER A 88 12.98 15.42 8.69
N VAL A 89 13.44 14.23 9.09
CA VAL A 89 14.19 14.03 10.34
C VAL A 89 15.68 14.06 10.01
N SER A 90 16.40 15.07 10.52
CA SER A 90 17.84 15.14 10.34
C SER A 90 18.57 14.02 11.09
N ARG A 91 19.81 13.72 10.73
CA ARG A 91 20.63 12.72 11.43
C ARG A 91 20.65 12.92 12.95
N ASP A 92 20.92 14.14 13.40
CA ASP A 92 21.04 14.45 14.84
C ASP A 92 19.70 14.28 15.57
N GLN A 93 18.60 14.67 14.92
CA GLN A 93 17.25 14.46 15.45
C GLN A 93 16.89 12.97 15.51
N ALA A 94 17.23 12.19 14.48
CA ALA A 94 16.96 10.76 14.45
C ALA A 94 17.67 10.03 15.60
N ILE A 95 18.94 10.38 15.86
CA ILE A 95 19.70 9.86 17.00
C ILE A 95 19.08 10.28 18.32
N ALA A 96 18.67 11.54 18.45
CA ALA A 96 18.02 12.04 19.66
C ALA A 96 16.70 11.28 19.94
N MET A 97 15.88 11.05 18.91
CA MET A 97 14.64 10.29 18.99
C MET A 97 14.87 8.84 19.43
N ILE A 98 15.89 8.16 18.91
CA ILE A 98 16.25 6.80 19.39
C ILE A 98 16.68 6.85 20.87
N ARG A 99 17.45 7.88 21.26
CA ARG A 99 17.95 8.04 22.64
C ARG A 99 16.87 8.31 23.69
N GLU A 100 15.66 8.71 23.27
CA GLU A 100 14.51 8.79 24.17
C GLU A 100 14.16 7.43 24.79
N GLU A 101 14.33 6.35 24.03
CA GLU A 101 14.09 4.96 24.47
C GLU A 101 15.40 4.22 24.81
N TRP A 102 16.49 4.53 24.10
CA TRP A 102 17.81 3.88 24.24
C TRP A 102 18.92 4.92 24.53
N PRO A 103 19.08 5.41 25.78
CA PRO A 103 20.00 6.50 26.08
C PRO A 103 21.48 6.26 25.72
N GLU A 104 21.94 5.00 25.77
CA GLU A 104 23.30 4.58 25.43
C GLU A 104 23.54 4.44 23.91
N PHE A 105 22.54 4.75 23.07
CA PHE A 105 22.65 4.64 21.61
C PHE A 105 23.71 5.60 21.05
N THR A 106 24.55 5.06 20.17
CA THR A 106 25.72 5.75 19.61
C THR A 106 25.52 6.12 18.15
N GLU A 107 26.32 7.08 17.69
CA GLU A 107 26.38 7.46 16.28
C GLU A 107 26.83 6.32 15.37
N GLU A 108 27.78 5.50 15.84
CA GLU A 108 28.25 4.33 15.09
C GLU A 108 27.13 3.29 14.89
N GLN A 109 26.24 3.13 15.87
CA GLN A 109 25.07 2.26 15.73
C GLN A 109 24.05 2.82 14.74
N PHE A 110 23.91 4.15 14.65
CA PHE A 110 23.08 4.76 13.61
C PHE A 110 23.63 4.48 12.22
N ASP A 111 24.94 4.64 12.04
CA ASP A 111 25.61 4.35 10.77
C ASP A 111 25.52 2.84 10.41
N ASP A 112 25.60 1.93 11.40
CA ASP A 112 25.34 0.49 11.20
C ASP A 112 23.91 0.22 10.71
N LEU A 113 22.91 0.87 11.29
CA LEU A 113 21.51 0.72 10.86
C LEU A 113 21.29 1.23 9.43
N ILE A 114 21.98 2.29 9.01
CA ILE A 114 22.00 2.74 7.60
C ILE A 114 22.67 1.70 6.70
N ASN A 115 23.86 1.23 7.07
CA ASN A 115 24.62 0.25 6.28
C ASN A 115 23.87 -1.07 6.09
N ARG A 116 23.09 -1.46 7.10
CA ARG A 116 22.18 -2.62 7.07
C ARG A 116 20.83 -2.33 6.44
N LYS A 117 20.64 -1.13 5.88
CA LYS A 117 19.41 -0.68 5.19
C LYS A 117 18.15 -0.72 6.08
N ARG A 118 18.32 -0.61 7.40
CA ARG A 118 17.20 -0.53 8.36
C ARG A 118 16.60 0.86 8.42
N ILE A 119 17.43 1.88 8.18
CA ILE A 119 17.00 3.27 8.06
C ILE A 119 17.09 3.65 6.58
N ASP A 120 15.98 4.11 6.02
CA ASP A 120 15.96 4.74 4.70
C ASP A 120 16.33 6.22 4.83
N TRP A 121 17.09 6.73 3.86
CA TRP A 121 17.64 8.07 3.93
C TRP A 121 17.74 8.71 2.55
N ARG A 122 17.71 10.04 2.49
CA ARG A 122 17.93 10.83 1.28
C ARG A 122 18.84 12.01 1.60
N PHE A 123 19.61 12.45 0.61
CA PHE A 123 20.22 13.78 0.67
C PHE A 123 19.21 14.83 0.20
N ILE A 124 19.10 15.91 0.95
CA ILE A 124 18.31 17.09 0.60
C ILE A 124 19.23 18.30 0.73
N ASP A 125 19.58 18.87 -0.41
CA ASP A 125 20.50 19.98 -0.59
C ASP A 125 21.83 19.84 0.19
N GLY A 126 22.36 18.61 0.21
CA GLY A 126 23.65 18.26 0.81
C GLY A 126 23.58 17.72 2.23
N GLU A 127 22.40 17.68 2.85
CA GLU A 127 22.20 17.16 4.20
C GLU A 127 21.42 15.84 4.21
N LEU A 128 21.76 14.93 5.13
CA LEU A 128 21.11 13.63 5.24
C LEU A 128 19.84 13.73 6.10
N PHE A 129 18.73 13.27 5.53
CA PHE A 129 17.46 13.13 6.22
C PHE A 129 16.93 11.70 6.13
N VAL A 130 16.21 11.29 7.16
CA VAL A 130 15.52 10.00 7.24
C VAL A 130 14.01 10.21 7.27
N LEU A 131 13.26 9.14 6.98
CA LEU A 131 11.80 9.16 7.03
C LEU A 131 11.29 9.54 8.42
N ASP A 132 10.18 10.27 8.48
CA ASP A 132 9.53 10.68 9.73
C ASP A 132 9.02 9.51 10.60
N ASN A 133 8.68 8.38 9.97
CA ASN A 133 8.23 7.14 10.61
C ASN A 133 9.33 6.09 10.79
N PHE A 134 10.62 6.44 10.67
CA PHE A 134 11.72 5.46 10.70
C PHE A 134 11.75 4.60 11.97
N LEU A 135 11.32 5.15 13.12
CA LEU A 135 11.24 4.39 14.37
C LEU A 135 10.33 3.18 14.23
N ASP A 136 9.15 3.31 13.61
CA ASP A 136 8.19 2.23 13.46
C ASP A 136 8.78 1.06 12.65
N SER A 137 9.60 1.36 11.63
CA SER A 137 10.34 0.34 10.90
C SER A 137 11.40 -0.38 11.74
N LEU A 138 12.07 0.33 12.65
CA LEU A 138 13.06 -0.27 13.55
C LEU A 138 12.40 -1.18 14.58
N ARG A 139 11.25 -0.77 15.13
CA ARG A 139 10.48 -1.50 16.14
C ARG A 139 10.04 -2.91 15.70
N VAL A 140 9.93 -3.15 14.39
CA VAL A 140 9.66 -4.46 13.80
C VAL A 140 10.79 -5.47 14.02
N TYR A 141 12.02 -5.01 14.29
CA TYR A 141 13.23 -5.84 14.47
C TYR A 141 13.87 -5.61 15.84
N PRO A 142 13.21 -5.94 16.96
CA PRO A 142 13.69 -5.60 18.30
C PRO A 142 15.02 -6.27 18.68
N LYS A 143 15.38 -7.39 18.03
CA LYS A 143 16.70 -8.02 18.21
C LYS A 143 17.85 -7.15 17.67
N GLU A 144 17.57 -6.26 16.73
CA GLU A 144 18.54 -5.38 16.10
C GLU A 144 18.63 -4.00 16.77
N VAL A 145 17.57 -3.61 17.49
CA VAL A 145 17.48 -2.37 18.28
C VAL A 145 17.02 -2.68 19.72
N PRO A 146 17.83 -3.43 20.51
CA PRO A 146 17.40 -3.99 21.79
C PRO A 146 17.06 -2.96 22.89
N GLY A 147 17.49 -1.70 22.74
CA GLY A 147 17.12 -0.63 23.65
C GLY A 147 15.84 0.10 23.28
N MET A 148 15.23 -0.19 22.12
CA MET A 148 13.95 0.39 21.71
C MET A 148 12.78 -0.51 22.13
N ARG A 149 11.62 0.10 22.35
CA ARG A 149 10.36 -0.62 22.56
C ARG A 149 10.02 -1.42 21.29
N PRO A 150 9.71 -2.71 21.38
CA PRO A 150 9.29 -3.49 20.23
C PRO A 150 7.93 -3.02 19.71
N ASP A 151 7.68 -3.30 18.43
CA ASP A 151 6.33 -3.19 17.87
C ASP A 151 5.36 -4.12 18.62
N SER A 152 4.08 -3.74 18.66
CA SER A 152 3.10 -4.52 19.40
C SER A 152 2.89 -5.88 18.73
N THR A 153 2.97 -6.94 19.54
CA THR A 153 2.60 -8.29 19.11
C THR A 153 1.15 -8.63 19.44
N ASP A 154 0.39 -7.64 19.94
CA ASP A 154 -1.02 -7.79 20.24
C ASP A 154 -1.77 -8.16 18.95
N GLY A 155 -2.77 -9.04 19.07
CA GLY A 155 -3.51 -9.58 17.92
C GLY A 155 -2.87 -10.76 17.21
N ILE A 156 -1.59 -11.08 17.44
CA ILE A 156 -0.96 -12.27 16.85
C ILE A 156 -1.60 -13.56 17.37
N ALA A 157 -1.81 -13.66 18.69
CA ALA A 157 -2.45 -14.83 19.28
C ALA A 157 -3.88 -15.02 18.75
N LEU A 158 -4.65 -13.92 18.68
CA LEU A 158 -6.02 -13.91 18.16
C LEU A 158 -6.06 -14.34 16.69
N ARG A 159 -5.17 -13.80 15.85
CA ARG A 159 -4.99 -14.22 14.46
C ARG A 159 -4.64 -15.69 14.36
N ASN A 160 -3.69 -16.17 15.16
CA ASN A 160 -3.27 -17.57 15.12
C ASN A 160 -4.40 -18.53 15.52
N GLU A 161 -5.28 -18.13 16.45
CA GLU A 161 -6.47 -18.89 16.83
C GLU A 161 -7.48 -18.94 15.68
N MET A 162 -7.82 -17.78 15.11
CA MET A 162 -8.74 -17.67 13.97
C MET A 162 -8.23 -18.47 12.75
N LEU A 163 -6.93 -18.44 12.44
CA LEU A 163 -6.37 -19.19 11.30
C LEU A 163 -6.49 -20.71 11.50
N LYS A 164 -6.32 -21.21 12.73
CA LYS A 164 -6.49 -22.63 13.06
C LYS A 164 -7.96 -23.05 13.00
N GLU A 165 -8.85 -22.18 13.47
CA GLU A 165 -10.29 -22.38 13.33
C GLU A 165 -10.68 -22.49 11.86
N MET A 166 -10.22 -21.56 11.03
CA MET A 166 -10.46 -21.53 9.59
C MET A 166 -10.01 -22.82 8.90
N GLU A 167 -8.80 -23.31 9.22
CA GLU A 167 -8.31 -24.59 8.73
C GLU A 167 -9.24 -25.75 9.12
N SER A 168 -9.74 -25.78 10.37
CA SER A 168 -10.63 -26.84 10.85
C SER A 168 -12.04 -26.83 10.24
N GLN A 169 -12.51 -25.66 9.79
CA GLN A 169 -13.87 -25.44 9.28
C GLN A 169 -13.91 -25.32 7.74
N ASN A 170 -12.77 -25.49 7.06
CA ASN A 170 -12.58 -25.27 5.62
C ASN A 170 -12.81 -23.83 5.13
N GLY A 171 -12.95 -22.88 6.05
CA GLY A 171 -13.20 -21.48 5.75
C GLY A 171 -13.92 -20.78 6.89
N LEU A 172 -13.97 -19.46 6.83
CA LEU A 172 -14.71 -18.61 7.76
C LEU A 172 -15.41 -17.49 7.00
N ALA A 173 -16.59 -17.11 7.49
CA ALA A 173 -17.32 -15.96 6.99
C ALA A 173 -17.55 -14.94 8.11
N ARG A 174 -17.50 -13.65 7.75
CA ARG A 174 -17.76 -12.52 8.67
C ARG A 174 -18.66 -11.49 8.00
N VAL A 175 -19.59 -10.93 8.77
CA VAL A 175 -20.32 -9.71 8.38
C VAL A 175 -19.73 -8.56 9.18
N ILE A 176 -19.16 -7.57 8.48
CA ILE A 176 -18.41 -6.48 9.08
C ILE A 176 -19.10 -5.16 8.76
N THR A 177 -19.28 -4.32 9.78
CA THR A 177 -19.80 -2.95 9.64
C THR A 177 -18.71 -1.96 10.03
N LEU A 178 -18.38 -1.05 9.13
CA LEU A 178 -17.37 0.00 9.31
C LEU A 178 -17.99 1.37 9.14
N LYS A 179 -17.42 2.36 9.85
CA LYS A 179 -17.63 3.78 9.58
C LYS A 179 -16.31 4.42 9.16
N ALA A 180 -16.25 4.93 7.93
CA ALA A 180 -15.14 5.72 7.44
C ALA A 180 -15.51 7.22 7.50
N SER A 181 -14.54 8.09 7.77
CA SER A 181 -14.73 9.54 7.78
C SER A 181 -13.48 10.28 7.31
N VAL A 182 -13.67 11.42 6.64
CA VAL A 182 -12.61 12.35 6.24
C VAL A 182 -13.05 13.78 6.50
N SER A 183 -12.15 14.60 7.01
CA SER A 183 -12.36 16.02 7.24
C SER A 183 -11.18 16.84 6.72
N VAL A 184 -11.48 18.00 6.12
CA VAL A 184 -10.50 18.96 5.59
C VAL A 184 -10.68 20.30 6.31
N PRO A 185 -10.18 20.44 7.55
CA PRO A 185 -10.49 21.60 8.39
C PRO A 185 -9.87 22.90 7.86
N GLY A 186 -8.75 22.84 7.15
CA GLY A 186 -8.07 24.01 6.59
C GLY A 186 -8.66 24.58 5.28
N ALA A 187 -9.75 24.00 4.75
CA ALA A 187 -10.41 24.56 3.57
C ALA A 187 -11.18 25.86 3.92
N LEU A 188 -10.92 26.92 3.16
CA LEU A 188 -11.44 28.26 3.41
C LEU A 188 -12.93 28.38 3.07
N GLU A 189 -13.56 29.43 3.58
CA GLU A 189 -14.96 29.76 3.26
C GLU A 189 -15.10 30.03 1.75
N GLY A 190 -16.10 29.41 1.13
CA GLY A 190 -16.37 29.53 -0.30
C GLY A 190 -15.60 28.54 -1.20
N GLU A 191 -14.55 27.88 -0.69
CA GLU A 191 -13.86 26.82 -1.44
C GLU A 191 -14.72 25.54 -1.50
N THR A 192 -14.65 24.82 -2.62
CA THR A 192 -15.34 23.54 -2.81
C THR A 192 -14.44 22.40 -2.37
N VAL A 193 -14.87 21.65 -1.35
CA VAL A 193 -14.23 20.40 -0.95
C VAL A 193 -14.88 19.24 -1.67
N ARG A 194 -14.07 18.40 -2.32
CA ARG A 194 -14.49 17.07 -2.76
C ARG A 194 -13.78 16.01 -1.95
N ALA A 195 -14.48 14.93 -1.64
CA ALA A 195 -13.96 13.86 -0.81
C ALA A 195 -14.34 12.51 -1.39
N TRP A 196 -13.44 11.53 -1.25
CA TRP A 196 -13.62 10.15 -1.67
C TRP A 196 -13.22 9.23 -0.52
N LEU A 197 -14.19 8.52 0.07
CA LEU A 197 -13.97 7.52 1.09
C LEU A 197 -14.07 6.11 0.49
N PRO A 198 -13.10 5.22 0.73
CA PRO A 198 -13.16 3.86 0.23
C PRO A 198 -14.30 3.09 0.89
N VAL A 199 -15.02 2.31 0.09
CA VAL A 199 -16.09 1.41 0.53
C VAL A 199 -15.89 0.03 -0.08
N ALA A 200 -16.43 -1.00 0.58
CA ALA A 200 -16.34 -2.39 0.14
C ALA A 200 -16.71 -2.56 -1.35
N ALA A 201 -15.83 -3.11 -2.18
CA ALA A 201 -16.04 -3.49 -3.58
C ALA A 201 -16.52 -4.95 -3.71
N ALA A 202 -17.41 -5.24 -4.65
CA ALA A 202 -17.79 -6.62 -4.95
C ALA A 202 -16.62 -7.37 -5.59
N CYS A 203 -16.24 -8.49 -4.99
CA CYS A 203 -15.22 -9.40 -5.52
C CYS A 203 -15.51 -10.84 -5.04
N ARG A 204 -14.69 -11.82 -5.44
CA ARG A 204 -14.93 -13.25 -5.16
C ARG A 204 -15.20 -13.52 -3.68
N GLN A 205 -14.42 -12.91 -2.78
CA GLN A 205 -14.54 -13.11 -1.34
C GLN A 205 -15.44 -12.09 -0.64
N GLN A 206 -16.00 -11.08 -1.34
CA GLN A 206 -16.71 -9.97 -0.69
C GLN A 206 -18.05 -9.67 -1.37
N SER A 207 -19.14 -9.81 -0.60
CA SER A 207 -20.52 -9.75 -1.09
C SER A 207 -21.46 -9.06 -0.07
N HIS A 208 -22.77 -9.06 -0.35
CA HIS A 208 -23.81 -8.48 0.54
C HIS A 208 -23.50 -7.07 1.05
N ILE A 209 -23.09 -6.19 0.12
CA ILE A 209 -22.60 -4.85 0.46
C ILE A 209 -23.77 -3.88 0.58
N GLU A 210 -23.89 -3.23 1.74
CA GLU A 210 -24.96 -2.28 2.07
C GLU A 210 -24.37 -0.98 2.61
N VAL A 211 -24.85 0.16 2.11
CA VAL A 211 -24.56 1.48 2.70
C VAL A 211 -25.69 1.79 3.68
N LEU A 212 -25.34 1.93 4.96
CA LEU A 212 -26.31 2.07 6.06
C LEU A 212 -26.62 3.54 6.36
N ASP A 213 -25.59 4.39 6.32
CA ASP A 213 -25.69 5.82 6.57
C ASP A 213 -24.54 6.55 5.86
N MET A 214 -24.75 7.80 5.47
CA MET A 214 -23.73 8.63 4.84
C MET A 214 -24.08 10.11 4.94
N THR A 215 -23.06 10.97 4.91
CA THR A 215 -23.27 12.42 4.78
C THR A 215 -24.18 12.69 3.55
N PRO A 216 -25.20 13.57 3.66
CA PRO A 216 -26.13 13.84 2.57
C PRO A 216 -25.43 14.26 1.27
N GLU A 217 -26.13 14.06 0.14
CA GLU A 217 -25.68 14.44 -1.22
C GLU A 217 -24.45 13.67 -1.74
N GLY A 218 -23.96 12.66 -1.02
CA GLY A 218 -22.94 11.77 -1.56
C GLY A 218 -23.47 10.84 -2.65
N ALA A 219 -22.54 10.30 -3.44
CA ALA A 219 -22.77 9.25 -4.42
C ALA A 219 -21.83 8.08 -4.14
N VAL A 220 -22.25 6.85 -4.46
CA VAL A 220 -21.43 5.65 -4.26
C VAL A 220 -21.16 5.01 -5.61
N ALA A 221 -19.89 4.77 -5.91
CA ALA A 221 -19.46 4.12 -7.15
C ALA A 221 -20.08 2.71 -7.31
N PRO A 222 -20.21 2.22 -8.55
CA PRO A 222 -20.68 0.86 -8.83
C PRO A 222 -19.93 -0.19 -8.02
N ALA A 223 -20.61 -1.29 -7.68
CA ALA A 223 -20.03 -2.32 -6.82
C ALA A 223 -18.75 -2.96 -7.38
N ASN A 224 -18.62 -3.02 -8.70
CA ASN A 224 -17.47 -3.58 -9.41
C ASN A 224 -16.45 -2.51 -9.86
N ALA A 225 -16.54 -1.27 -9.35
CA ALA A 225 -15.54 -0.25 -9.63
C ALA A 225 -14.14 -0.72 -9.19
N SER A 226 -13.12 -0.36 -9.98
CA SER A 226 -11.75 -0.81 -9.75
C SER A 226 -11.12 -0.22 -8.48
N ALA A 227 -11.48 1.02 -8.14
CA ALA A 227 -11.28 1.65 -6.84
C ALA A 227 -12.63 2.21 -6.39
N ARG A 228 -13.29 1.54 -5.45
CA ARG A 228 -14.68 1.85 -5.10
C ARG A 228 -14.75 2.86 -3.96
N THR A 229 -15.41 3.98 -4.23
CA THR A 229 -15.53 5.10 -3.29
C THR A 229 -16.97 5.54 -3.10
N ALA A 230 -17.29 6.04 -1.90
CA ALA A 230 -18.34 7.03 -1.70
C ALA A 230 -17.72 8.44 -1.88
N SER A 231 -18.40 9.34 -2.59
CA SER A 231 -17.87 10.65 -2.95
C SER A 231 -18.84 11.79 -2.67
N TRP A 232 -18.30 12.96 -2.35
CA TRP A 232 -19.06 14.20 -2.12
C TRP A 232 -18.40 15.39 -2.80
N SER A 233 -19.19 16.45 -3.04
CA SER A 233 -18.71 17.76 -3.46
C SER A 233 -19.52 18.82 -2.73
N SER A 234 -18.89 19.64 -1.88
CA SER A 234 -19.60 20.65 -1.09
C SER A 234 -18.77 21.91 -0.87
N SER A 235 -19.42 23.07 -0.97
CA SER A 235 -18.84 24.37 -0.62
C SER A 235 -19.08 24.77 0.84
N SER A 236 -19.90 24.02 1.59
CA SER A 236 -20.24 24.29 2.98
C SER A 236 -19.80 23.20 3.95
N GLU A 237 -19.87 21.93 3.54
CA GLU A 237 -19.41 20.80 4.35
C GLU A 237 -17.90 20.62 4.21
N ARG A 238 -17.27 20.25 5.32
CA ARG A 238 -15.83 20.00 5.43
C ARG A 238 -15.51 18.61 5.97
N SER A 239 -16.54 17.88 6.40
CA SER A 239 -16.44 16.57 7.02
C SER A 239 -17.46 15.63 6.40
N PHE A 240 -16.99 14.49 5.93
CA PHE A 240 -17.80 13.49 5.24
C PHE A 240 -17.63 12.15 5.92
N SER A 241 -18.70 11.35 5.93
CA SER A 241 -18.67 10.01 6.49
C SER A 241 -19.57 9.06 5.74
N VAL A 242 -19.22 7.77 5.78
CA VAL A 242 -20.04 6.68 5.28
C VAL A 242 -19.94 5.49 6.24
N THR A 243 -21.08 4.94 6.62
CA THR A 243 -21.22 3.70 7.36
C THR A 243 -21.72 2.63 6.41
N TYR A 244 -20.97 1.54 6.26
CA TYR A 244 -21.30 0.46 5.34
C TYR A 244 -21.04 -0.90 5.97
N ARG A 245 -21.73 -1.90 5.43
CA ARG A 245 -21.64 -3.30 5.82
C ARG A 245 -21.29 -4.14 4.61
N TYR A 246 -20.53 -5.20 4.84
CA TYR A 246 -20.23 -6.21 3.83
C TYR A 246 -20.08 -7.58 4.49
N GLN A 247 -20.27 -8.64 3.70
CA GLN A 247 -19.88 -9.98 4.06
C GLN A 247 -18.55 -10.33 3.37
N ILE A 248 -17.65 -10.96 4.11
CA ILE A 248 -16.43 -11.56 3.59
C ILE A 248 -16.45 -13.07 3.85
N ASP A 249 -16.18 -13.84 2.80
CA ASP A 249 -16.12 -15.30 2.80
C ASP A 249 -14.68 -15.72 2.46
N ALA A 250 -13.94 -16.20 3.47
CA ALA A 250 -12.56 -16.64 3.34
C ALA A 250 -12.51 -18.18 3.35
N ALA A 251 -12.39 -18.78 2.17
CA ALA A 251 -12.22 -20.24 2.02
C ALA A 251 -10.80 -20.68 2.40
N TYR A 252 -10.69 -21.84 3.06
CA TYR A 252 -9.41 -22.51 3.29
C TYR A 252 -9.10 -23.51 2.17
N ARG A 253 -7.86 -23.48 1.68
CA ARG A 253 -7.31 -24.32 0.63
C ARG A 253 -5.97 -24.87 1.10
N ASP A 254 -5.92 -26.19 1.34
CA ASP A 254 -4.66 -26.89 1.58
C ASP A 254 -3.94 -27.16 0.24
N VAL A 255 -3.12 -26.20 -0.17
CA VAL A 255 -2.30 -26.26 -1.40
C VAL A 255 -0.99 -27.03 -1.22
N TYR A 256 -0.74 -27.64 -0.05
CA TYR A 256 0.49 -28.37 0.24
C TYR A 256 0.30 -29.87 0.49
N GLY A 257 -0.87 -30.32 0.94
CA GLY A 257 -1.13 -31.72 1.31
C GLY A 257 -2.52 -32.24 0.92
N GLY A 258 -3.43 -31.38 0.46
CA GLY A 258 -4.82 -31.72 0.18
C GLY A 258 -5.06 -32.18 -1.25
N ALA A 259 -6.13 -32.95 -1.46
CA ALA A 259 -6.72 -33.08 -2.79
C ALA A 259 -7.28 -31.71 -3.18
N LEU A 260 -6.62 -31.02 -4.12
CA LEU A 260 -7.12 -29.76 -4.65
C LEU A 260 -8.54 -30.00 -5.17
N PRO A 261 -9.54 -29.25 -4.67
CA PRO A 261 -10.90 -29.47 -5.12
C PRO A 261 -11.00 -29.12 -6.59
N VAL A 262 -11.59 -30.04 -7.37
CA VAL A 262 -11.86 -29.85 -8.80
C VAL A 262 -13.06 -28.92 -8.93
N HIS A 263 -12.86 -27.63 -8.67
CA HIS A 263 -13.86 -26.62 -9.00
C HIS A 263 -13.58 -26.05 -10.38
N PRO A 264 -14.57 -25.99 -11.28
CA PRO A 264 -14.40 -25.28 -12.54
C PRO A 264 -14.10 -23.81 -12.26
N CYS A 265 -13.10 -23.30 -12.98
CA CYS A 265 -12.67 -21.91 -13.05
C CYS A 265 -13.86 -20.94 -13.04
N MET A 266 -14.02 -20.15 -11.96
CA MET A 266 -15.13 -19.20 -11.85
C MET A 266 -14.89 -17.93 -12.70
N ASP A 267 -13.63 -17.51 -12.89
CA ASP A 267 -13.26 -16.41 -13.81
C ASP A 267 -11.91 -16.67 -14.48
N ALA A 268 -11.86 -16.60 -15.80
CA ALA A 268 -10.61 -16.77 -16.55
C ALA A 268 -9.70 -15.53 -16.40
N PRO A 269 -8.38 -15.70 -16.30
CA PRO A 269 -7.44 -14.58 -16.29
C PRO A 269 -7.53 -13.73 -17.56
N LEU A 270 -7.32 -12.43 -17.39
CA LEU A 270 -7.23 -11.47 -18.48
C LEU A 270 -5.79 -11.34 -18.99
N PRO A 271 -5.56 -10.87 -20.22
CA PRO A 271 -4.21 -10.62 -20.72
C PRO A 271 -3.37 -9.72 -19.79
N VAL A 272 -4.01 -8.73 -19.16
CA VAL A 272 -3.37 -7.81 -18.20
C VAL A 272 -2.81 -8.52 -16.96
N ASP A 273 -3.37 -9.67 -16.59
CA ASP A 273 -2.92 -10.44 -15.43
C ASP A 273 -1.58 -11.12 -15.68
N THR A 274 -1.06 -11.10 -16.92
CA THR A 274 0.25 -11.65 -17.31
C THR A 274 1.18 -10.62 -17.95
N SER A 275 0.73 -9.37 -18.12
CA SER A 275 1.51 -8.32 -18.77
C SER A 275 2.17 -7.37 -17.77
N GLU A 276 3.12 -6.59 -18.28
CA GLU A 276 3.61 -5.41 -17.57
C GLU A 276 2.48 -4.40 -17.29
N ASP A 277 2.67 -3.61 -16.24
CA ASP A 277 1.93 -2.38 -15.94
C ASP A 277 2.98 -1.35 -15.46
N ARG A 278 3.63 -0.75 -16.45
CA ARG A 278 4.79 0.13 -16.25
C ARG A 278 4.36 1.44 -15.59
N PRO A 279 5.21 2.04 -14.73
CA PRO A 279 6.62 1.68 -14.46
C PRO A 279 6.82 0.70 -13.29
N HIS A 280 5.77 0.36 -12.54
CA HIS A 280 5.88 -0.31 -11.24
C HIS A 280 5.83 -1.85 -11.32
N ILE A 281 5.18 -2.38 -12.36
CA ILE A 281 5.23 -3.80 -12.76
C ILE A 281 5.98 -3.86 -14.10
N ALA A 282 7.30 -3.85 -14.04
CA ALA A 282 8.19 -3.87 -15.19
C ALA A 282 9.00 -5.17 -15.23
N PHE A 283 9.14 -5.78 -16.41
CA PHE A 283 9.89 -7.02 -16.61
C PHE A 283 11.36 -6.71 -16.88
N THR A 284 12.01 -6.10 -15.89
CA THR A 284 13.42 -5.69 -16.00
C THR A 284 14.33 -6.91 -16.23
N PRO A 285 15.49 -6.75 -16.89
CA PRO A 285 16.43 -7.84 -17.07
C PRO A 285 16.87 -8.49 -15.75
N TYR A 286 16.91 -7.73 -14.65
CA TYR A 286 17.24 -8.24 -13.32
C TYR A 286 16.12 -9.13 -12.78
N LEU A 287 14.87 -8.64 -12.79
CA LEU A 287 13.72 -9.42 -12.33
C LEU A 287 13.50 -10.68 -13.16
N GLN A 288 13.71 -10.62 -14.47
CA GLN A 288 13.61 -11.79 -15.36
C GLN A 288 14.65 -12.87 -14.98
N GLN A 289 15.91 -12.49 -14.79
CA GLN A 289 16.97 -13.43 -14.38
C GLN A 289 16.74 -13.97 -12.98
N LEU A 290 16.33 -13.11 -12.05
CA LEU A 290 16.01 -13.50 -10.68
C LEU A 290 14.87 -14.52 -10.67
N THR A 291 13.77 -14.24 -11.38
CA THR A 291 12.60 -15.10 -11.46
C THR A 291 12.96 -16.45 -12.09
N ALA A 292 13.68 -16.45 -13.22
CA ALA A 292 14.12 -17.68 -13.88
C ALA A 292 14.95 -18.58 -12.95
N ARG A 293 15.83 -18.00 -12.12
CA ARG A 293 16.60 -18.73 -11.11
C ARG A 293 15.72 -19.28 -9.99
N VAL A 294 14.73 -18.51 -9.53
CA VAL A 294 13.84 -18.91 -8.43
C VAL A 294 12.93 -20.07 -8.83
N ILE A 295 12.49 -20.12 -10.10
CA ILE A 295 11.59 -21.16 -10.61
C ILE A 295 12.30 -22.29 -11.37
N ASP A 296 13.63 -22.36 -11.31
CA ASP A 296 14.42 -23.28 -12.13
C ASP A 296 13.93 -24.74 -11.99
N GLY A 297 13.73 -25.40 -13.14
CA GLY A 297 13.21 -26.77 -13.20
C GLY A 297 11.72 -26.96 -12.85
N LEU A 298 10.95 -25.90 -12.56
CA LEU A 298 9.53 -25.99 -12.23
C LEU A 298 8.64 -25.81 -13.47
N GLU A 299 7.78 -26.78 -13.73
CA GLU A 299 6.80 -26.74 -14.84
C GLU A 299 5.41 -26.29 -14.37
N ASP A 300 5.00 -26.71 -13.17
CA ASP A 300 3.66 -26.46 -12.67
C ASP A 300 3.49 -24.99 -12.20
N PRO A 301 2.42 -24.27 -12.62
CA PRO A 301 2.18 -22.89 -12.23
C PRO A 301 2.03 -22.66 -10.72
N LEU A 302 1.43 -23.61 -9.98
CA LEU A 302 1.31 -23.53 -8.52
C LEU A 302 2.69 -23.64 -7.87
N ASP A 303 3.53 -24.55 -8.36
CA ASP A 303 4.90 -24.70 -7.89
C ASP A 303 5.75 -23.45 -8.15
N ARG A 304 5.62 -22.84 -9.33
CA ARG A 304 6.29 -21.57 -9.66
C ARG A 304 5.86 -20.44 -8.72
N ALA A 305 4.56 -20.24 -8.55
CA ALA A 305 4.03 -19.22 -7.65
C ALA A 305 4.50 -19.46 -6.20
N ARG A 306 4.54 -20.73 -5.77
CA ARG A 306 5.02 -21.12 -4.44
C ARG A 306 6.49 -20.80 -4.25
N ALA A 307 7.35 -21.15 -5.21
CA ALA A 307 8.77 -20.87 -5.14
C ALA A 307 9.05 -19.35 -5.07
N ILE A 308 8.27 -18.55 -5.81
CA ILE A 308 8.34 -17.08 -5.75
C ILE A 308 7.90 -16.58 -4.37
N TYR A 309 6.75 -17.02 -3.86
CA TYR A 309 6.27 -16.66 -2.53
C TYR A 309 7.29 -17.03 -1.44
N ASP A 310 7.85 -18.24 -1.50
CA ASP A 310 8.87 -18.72 -0.57
C ASP A 310 10.12 -17.86 -0.62
N TYR A 311 10.61 -17.54 -1.83
CA TYR A 311 11.76 -16.64 -1.99
C TYR A 311 11.49 -15.27 -1.35
N LEU A 312 10.36 -14.64 -1.69
CA LEU A 312 10.06 -13.29 -1.21
C LEU A 312 9.87 -13.26 0.30
N THR A 313 9.08 -14.19 0.85
CA THR A 313 8.86 -14.27 2.30
C THR A 313 10.13 -14.64 3.06
N GLN A 314 11.06 -15.38 2.46
CA GLN A 314 12.34 -15.75 3.08
C GLN A 314 13.35 -14.60 3.12
N TYR A 315 13.44 -13.82 2.03
CA TYR A 315 14.55 -12.87 1.83
C TYR A 315 14.17 -11.40 1.96
N ILE A 316 12.89 -11.05 1.86
CA ILE A 316 12.44 -9.67 1.96
C ILE A 316 12.02 -9.35 3.39
N ASP A 317 12.55 -8.23 3.87
CA ASP A 317 12.28 -7.69 5.19
C ASP A 317 11.27 -6.55 5.12
N TYR A 318 10.27 -6.61 6.00
CA TYR A 318 9.29 -5.54 6.15
C TYR A 318 9.97 -4.24 6.57
N ARG A 319 9.59 -3.13 5.93
CA ARG A 319 9.98 -1.76 6.27
C ARG A 319 8.88 -0.84 5.75
N TYR A 320 8.38 0.07 6.59
CA TYR A 320 7.45 1.09 6.13
C TYR A 320 8.12 1.93 5.04
N GLN A 321 7.38 2.19 3.96
CA GLN A 321 7.87 2.97 2.84
C GLN A 321 7.50 4.45 3.00
N PRO A 322 8.19 5.37 2.31
CA PRO A 322 7.58 6.65 2.00
C PRO A 322 6.22 6.46 1.28
N PRO A 323 5.39 7.50 1.16
CA PRO A 323 4.21 7.43 0.29
C PRO A 323 4.58 6.91 -1.09
N TYR A 324 3.69 6.12 -1.71
CA TYR A 324 4.04 5.41 -2.94
C TYR A 324 4.38 6.35 -4.10
N LEU A 325 3.90 7.60 -4.05
CA LEU A 325 4.29 8.66 -5.00
C LEU A 325 5.79 8.89 -5.04
N LEU A 326 6.51 8.66 -3.95
CA LEU A 326 7.97 8.80 -3.91
C LEU A 326 8.72 7.56 -4.40
N LEU A 327 8.04 6.47 -4.74
CA LEU A 327 8.66 5.23 -5.19
C LEU A 327 8.90 5.22 -6.71
N GLY A 328 10.02 4.62 -7.12
CA GLY A 328 10.37 4.39 -8.51
C GLY A 328 9.76 3.08 -9.01
N SER A 329 10.55 2.24 -9.68
CA SER A 329 10.08 0.93 -10.13
C SER A 329 9.90 -0.01 -8.94
N ILE A 330 8.70 -0.04 -8.36
CA ILE A 330 8.42 -0.66 -7.05
C ILE A 330 8.92 -2.10 -6.95
N ALA A 331 8.57 -2.96 -7.91
CA ALA A 331 8.98 -4.36 -7.88
C ALA A 331 10.49 -4.54 -8.04
N ASP A 332 11.12 -3.73 -8.89
CA ASP A 332 12.56 -3.80 -9.16
C ASP A 332 13.37 -3.28 -7.95
N ASP A 333 12.98 -2.14 -7.39
CA ASP A 333 13.58 -1.55 -6.19
C ASP A 333 13.47 -2.49 -4.99
N CYS A 334 12.33 -3.18 -4.84
CA CYS A 334 12.14 -4.19 -3.81
C CYS A 334 13.10 -5.38 -3.99
N ALA A 335 13.26 -5.89 -5.20
CA ALA A 335 14.15 -7.01 -5.50
C ALA A 335 15.64 -6.67 -5.33
N HIS A 336 16.02 -5.39 -5.45
CA HIS A 336 17.39 -4.90 -5.18
C HIS A 336 17.63 -4.59 -3.70
N SER A 337 16.68 -3.93 -3.05
CA SER A 337 16.79 -3.51 -1.65
C SER A 337 16.54 -4.66 -0.68
N LEU A 338 15.76 -5.67 -1.10
CA LEU A 338 15.17 -6.72 -0.29
C LEU A 338 14.30 -6.16 0.84
N ARG A 339 13.65 -5.01 0.61
CA ARG A 339 12.77 -4.32 1.56
C ARG A 339 11.48 -3.87 0.90
N GLY A 340 10.39 -3.98 1.64
CA GLY A 340 9.07 -3.53 1.20
C GLY A 340 8.08 -3.49 2.37
N ASP A 341 6.97 -2.82 2.19
CA ASP A 341 5.76 -3.01 2.99
C ASP A 341 4.76 -3.91 2.23
N CYS A 342 3.49 -3.95 2.65
CA CYS A 342 2.50 -4.85 2.07
C CYS A 342 2.31 -4.67 0.56
N GLY A 343 2.08 -3.45 0.07
CA GLY A 343 1.87 -3.21 -1.36
C GLY A 343 3.14 -3.40 -2.19
N VAL A 344 4.31 -2.98 -1.69
CA VAL A 344 5.59 -3.24 -2.37
C VAL A 344 5.86 -4.74 -2.49
N MET A 345 5.63 -5.52 -1.44
CA MET A 345 5.79 -6.98 -1.48
C MET A 345 4.75 -7.65 -2.39
N ALA A 346 3.50 -7.20 -2.38
CA ALA A 346 2.44 -7.72 -3.24
C ALA A 346 2.77 -7.47 -4.72
N LEU A 347 3.16 -6.25 -5.09
CA LEU A 347 3.56 -5.90 -6.47
C LEU A 347 4.80 -6.67 -6.93
N THR A 348 5.75 -6.91 -6.03
CA THR A 348 6.94 -7.72 -6.35
C THR A 348 6.56 -9.18 -6.65
N PHE A 349 5.68 -9.78 -5.82
CA PHE A 349 5.15 -11.12 -6.07
C PHE A 349 4.39 -11.20 -7.38
N ILE A 350 3.50 -10.23 -7.64
CA ILE A 350 2.75 -10.15 -8.89
C ILE A 350 3.71 -10.07 -10.08
N THR A 351 4.70 -9.18 -10.03
CA THR A 351 5.65 -8.99 -11.14
C THR A 351 6.42 -10.26 -11.44
N MET A 352 6.94 -10.96 -10.42
CA MET A 352 7.65 -12.23 -10.60
C MET A 352 6.70 -13.34 -11.10
N CYS A 353 5.47 -13.42 -10.60
CA CYS A 353 4.46 -14.36 -11.10
C CYS A 353 4.17 -14.14 -12.59
N ARG A 354 3.96 -12.88 -12.99
CA ARG A 354 3.70 -12.53 -14.40
C ARG A 354 4.88 -12.88 -15.31
N ILE A 355 6.11 -12.61 -14.87
CA ILE A 355 7.35 -13.05 -15.58
C ILE A 355 7.38 -14.58 -15.73
N ALA A 356 6.96 -15.32 -14.71
CA ALA A 356 6.91 -16.78 -14.71
C ALA A 356 5.73 -17.37 -15.53
N GLY A 357 4.90 -16.51 -16.13
CA GLY A 357 3.69 -16.91 -16.87
C GLY A 357 2.52 -17.30 -15.98
N VAL A 358 2.56 -16.98 -14.68
CA VAL A 358 1.47 -17.17 -13.73
C VAL A 358 0.64 -15.90 -13.66
N PRO A 359 -0.65 -15.91 -14.05
CA PRO A 359 -1.49 -14.72 -13.96
C PRO A 359 -1.62 -14.27 -12.51
N ALA A 360 -1.44 -12.98 -12.26
CA ALA A 360 -1.50 -12.39 -10.94
C ALA A 360 -2.03 -10.95 -10.97
N ARG A 361 -2.79 -10.58 -9.95
CA ARG A 361 -3.41 -9.25 -9.81
C ARG A 361 -3.38 -8.78 -8.36
N TRP A 362 -3.57 -7.48 -8.18
CA TRP A 362 -3.41 -6.79 -6.90
C TRP A 362 -4.78 -6.47 -6.29
N GLN A 363 -4.85 -6.49 -4.96
CA GLN A 363 -5.99 -5.97 -4.19
C GLN A 363 -5.48 -5.18 -2.99
N SER A 364 -6.21 -4.13 -2.61
CA SER A 364 -6.02 -3.45 -1.33
C SER A 364 -7.32 -2.96 -0.70
N GLY A 365 -7.21 -2.63 0.58
CA GLY A 365 -8.24 -1.96 1.35
C GLY A 365 -7.82 -1.95 2.81
N LEU A 366 -8.51 -2.70 3.65
CA LEU A 366 -8.22 -2.75 5.08
C LEU A 366 -8.00 -4.16 5.60
N TYR A 367 -7.08 -4.30 6.55
CA TYR A 367 -7.08 -5.33 7.57
C TYR A 367 -8.03 -4.90 8.70
N VAL A 368 -9.04 -5.72 9.01
CA VAL A 368 -10.13 -5.39 9.94
C VAL A 368 -10.26 -6.48 11.00
N ALA A 369 -9.43 -6.41 12.03
CA ALA A 369 -9.43 -7.35 13.13
C ALA A 369 -10.22 -6.82 14.34
N PRO A 370 -10.66 -7.69 15.28
CA PRO A 370 -11.37 -7.27 16.49
C PRO A 370 -10.60 -6.35 17.44
N ASP A 371 -9.30 -6.15 17.21
CA ASP A 371 -8.41 -5.32 18.03
C ASP A 371 -7.70 -4.21 17.24
N SER A 372 -7.78 -4.23 15.91
CA SER A 372 -7.06 -3.28 15.05
C SER A 372 -7.72 -3.16 13.68
N VAL A 373 -7.69 -1.94 13.13
CA VAL A 373 -8.03 -1.68 11.72
C VAL A 373 -6.88 -0.92 11.09
N GLY A 374 -6.48 -1.29 9.88
CA GLY A 374 -5.39 -0.61 9.18
C GLY A 374 -5.37 -0.91 7.69
N SER A 375 -4.67 -0.06 6.93
CA SER A 375 -4.37 -0.28 5.51
C SER A 375 -3.67 -1.62 5.28
N HIS A 376 -4.07 -2.32 4.20
CA HIS A 376 -3.39 -3.54 3.79
C HIS A 376 -3.56 -3.88 2.30
N ASP A 377 -2.54 -4.53 1.76
CA ASP A 377 -2.41 -4.91 0.35
C ASP A 377 -2.01 -6.38 0.26
N TRP A 378 -2.52 -7.06 -0.75
CA TRP A 378 -2.18 -8.46 -1.03
C TRP A 378 -2.30 -8.76 -2.52
N ALA A 379 -1.92 -9.98 -2.89
CA ALA A 379 -1.98 -10.44 -4.27
C ALA A 379 -2.99 -11.58 -4.44
N GLU A 380 -3.53 -11.67 -5.63
CA GLU A 380 -4.18 -12.87 -6.15
C GLU A 380 -3.33 -13.47 -7.26
N PHE A 381 -3.32 -14.79 -7.38
CA PHE A 381 -2.69 -15.51 -8.49
C PHE A 381 -3.56 -16.66 -8.97
N TYR A 382 -3.45 -17.01 -10.24
CA TYR A 382 -4.29 -18.03 -10.86
C TYR A 382 -3.48 -19.26 -11.25
N THR A 383 -4.05 -20.44 -11.01
CA THR A 383 -3.59 -21.67 -11.63
C THR A 383 -4.75 -22.40 -12.31
N PRO A 384 -4.51 -23.15 -13.40
CA PRO A 384 -5.55 -23.96 -14.04
C PRO A 384 -6.22 -24.97 -13.09
N GLN A 385 -5.49 -25.45 -12.08
CA GLN A 385 -5.95 -26.48 -11.15
C GLN A 385 -6.81 -25.94 -10.02
N THR A 386 -6.57 -24.70 -9.58
CA THR A 386 -7.20 -24.12 -8.38
C THR A 386 -8.09 -22.92 -8.66
N GLY A 387 -8.00 -22.35 -9.86
CA GLY A 387 -8.50 -21.00 -10.10
C GLY A 387 -7.67 -19.96 -9.36
N TRP A 388 -8.31 -18.83 -9.06
CA TRP A 388 -7.70 -17.73 -8.32
C TRP A 388 -7.53 -18.08 -6.84
N LEU A 389 -6.30 -17.96 -6.36
CA LEU A 389 -5.87 -18.06 -4.96
C LEU A 389 -5.31 -16.72 -4.49
N ASN A 390 -5.16 -16.57 -3.19
CA ASN A 390 -4.55 -15.38 -2.60
C ASN A 390 -3.11 -15.65 -2.12
N ALA A 391 -2.29 -14.61 -2.08
CA ALA A 391 -0.98 -14.61 -1.46
C ALA A 391 -0.76 -13.31 -0.66
N ASP A 392 -0.44 -13.43 0.63
CA ASP A 392 -0.07 -12.31 1.50
C ASP A 392 1.39 -12.41 1.90
N VAL A 393 2.26 -11.86 1.06
CA VAL A 393 3.72 -11.94 1.22
C VAL A 393 4.19 -11.21 2.48
N SER A 394 3.48 -10.14 2.87
CA SER A 394 3.85 -9.31 4.02
C SER A 394 3.56 -10.01 5.35
N PHE A 395 2.39 -10.64 5.48
CA PHE A 395 2.07 -11.45 6.64
C PHE A 395 2.87 -12.76 6.63
N GLY A 396 3.17 -13.33 5.47
CA GLY A 396 4.13 -14.42 5.31
C GLY A 396 5.54 -14.06 5.82
N SER A 397 6.08 -12.91 5.43
CA SER A 397 7.38 -12.40 5.93
C SER A 397 7.33 -12.17 7.44
N SER A 398 6.21 -11.65 7.97
CA SER A 398 5.99 -11.53 9.42
C SER A 398 6.03 -12.88 10.13
N ALA A 399 5.35 -13.90 9.59
CA ALA A 399 5.39 -15.26 10.11
C ALA A 399 6.80 -15.86 10.10
N ARG A 400 7.58 -15.63 9.02
CA ARG A 400 9.00 -16.02 8.97
C ARG A 400 9.81 -15.38 10.10
N ARG A 401 9.68 -14.06 10.32
CA ARG A 401 10.40 -13.36 11.41
C ARG A 401 10.09 -13.97 12.78
N MET A 402 8.87 -14.47 12.97
CA MET A 402 8.43 -15.11 14.21
C MET A 402 8.78 -16.61 14.30
N GLY A 403 9.32 -17.21 13.25
CA GLY A 403 9.58 -18.66 13.20
C GLY A 403 8.31 -19.52 13.05
N GLU A 404 7.21 -18.94 12.57
CA GLU A 404 5.91 -19.60 12.45
C GLU A 404 5.67 -20.10 11.02
N GLU A 405 6.39 -21.16 10.64
CA GLU A 405 6.34 -21.73 9.29
C GLU A 405 4.93 -22.14 8.84
N TRP A 406 4.12 -22.67 9.77
CA TRP A 406 2.74 -23.05 9.48
C TRP A 406 1.90 -21.84 9.01
N ARG A 407 2.07 -20.67 9.65
CA ARG A 407 1.35 -19.44 9.28
C ARG A 407 1.92 -18.84 8.01
N ARG A 408 3.24 -18.93 7.80
CA ARG A 408 3.87 -18.54 6.53
C ARG A 408 3.27 -19.34 5.38
N ARG A 409 3.05 -20.64 5.55
CA ARG A 409 2.42 -21.50 4.55
C ARG A 409 0.93 -21.21 4.35
N HIS A 410 0.20 -20.85 5.42
CA HIS A 410 -1.21 -20.45 5.32
C HIS A 410 -1.39 -19.33 4.28
N TYR A 411 -0.59 -18.26 4.38
CA TYR A 411 -0.68 -17.08 3.51
C TYR A 411 -0.22 -17.29 2.06
N PHE A 412 0.10 -18.53 1.67
CA PHE A 412 0.18 -18.94 0.28
C PHE A 412 -1.02 -19.83 -0.06
N GLY A 413 -1.99 -19.28 -0.77
CA GLY A 413 -3.25 -19.94 -1.13
C GLY A 413 -4.46 -19.37 -0.40
N ASN A 414 -4.26 -18.72 0.75
CA ASN A 414 -5.35 -18.31 1.66
C ASN A 414 -5.21 -16.83 2.10
N LEU A 415 -6.35 -16.26 2.49
CA LEU A 415 -6.47 -15.04 3.28
C LEU A 415 -7.35 -15.31 4.49
N ASP A 416 -7.25 -14.45 5.49
CA ASP A 416 -8.16 -14.48 6.64
C ASP A 416 -9.42 -13.60 6.40
N PRO A 417 -10.53 -13.85 7.14
CA PRO A 417 -11.79 -13.14 6.98
C PRO A 417 -11.78 -11.74 7.62
N TRP A 418 -10.60 -11.17 7.92
CA TRP A 418 -10.43 -9.82 8.44
C TRP A 418 -9.90 -8.89 7.34
N ARG A 419 -10.47 -8.98 6.14
CA ARG A 419 -10.15 -8.10 5.01
C ARG A 419 -11.36 -7.27 4.62
N MET A 420 -11.11 -6.08 4.11
CA MET A 420 -12.06 -5.26 3.36
C MET A 420 -11.38 -4.92 2.04
N VAL A 421 -11.99 -5.29 0.92
CA VAL A 421 -11.48 -4.95 -0.41
C VAL A 421 -12.13 -3.66 -0.87
N ALA A 422 -11.35 -2.61 -1.13
CA ALA A 422 -11.83 -1.37 -1.74
C ALA A 422 -11.28 -1.21 -3.17
N ASN A 423 -10.06 -1.69 -3.40
CA ASN A 423 -9.34 -1.54 -4.65
C ASN A 423 -9.01 -2.93 -5.21
N ASN A 424 -9.35 -3.16 -6.48
CA ASN A 424 -9.08 -4.40 -7.23
C ASN A 424 -8.10 -4.19 -8.39
N ARG A 425 -7.59 -2.97 -8.55
CA ARG A 425 -6.60 -2.62 -9.57
C ARG A 425 -5.71 -1.49 -9.07
N PHE A 426 -4.42 -1.68 -9.24
CA PHE A 426 -3.38 -0.71 -8.92
C PHE A 426 -3.48 0.52 -9.84
N GLN A 427 -3.33 1.71 -9.26
CA GLN A 427 -3.51 3.01 -9.96
C GLN A 427 -4.85 3.11 -10.70
N ALA A 428 -5.92 2.62 -10.09
CA ALA A 428 -7.26 2.76 -10.63
C ALA A 428 -7.80 4.18 -10.42
N GLU A 429 -8.52 4.65 -11.44
CA GLU A 429 -9.31 5.89 -11.36
C GLU A 429 -10.53 5.73 -10.46
N PHE A 430 -10.95 6.85 -9.87
CA PHE A 430 -12.19 6.93 -9.11
C PHE A 430 -13.40 7.18 -10.02
N GLU A 431 -14.58 6.88 -9.48
CA GLU A 431 -15.86 7.22 -10.10
C GLU A 431 -16.72 8.00 -9.09
N PRO A 432 -16.88 9.33 -9.23
CA PRO A 432 -16.28 10.20 -10.26
C PRO A 432 -14.77 10.35 -10.10
N SER A 433 -14.09 10.73 -11.19
CA SER A 433 -12.64 10.93 -11.22
C SER A 433 -12.19 11.98 -10.20
N PHE A 434 -11.03 11.78 -9.60
CA PHE A 434 -10.40 12.74 -8.71
C PHE A 434 -10.05 14.03 -9.49
N ASP A 435 -10.20 15.21 -8.88
CA ASP A 435 -9.85 16.49 -9.48
C ASP A 435 -8.59 17.07 -8.82
N GLY A 436 -7.45 16.78 -9.44
CA GLY A 436 -6.14 17.22 -8.99
C GLY A 436 -5.18 16.05 -8.80
N MET A 437 -4.09 16.29 -8.06
CA MET A 437 -3.13 15.27 -7.70
C MET A 437 -3.57 14.53 -6.43
N ARG A 438 -3.73 13.21 -6.52
CA ARG A 438 -4.07 12.36 -5.37
C ARG A 438 -2.96 12.34 -4.32
N GLU A 439 -3.30 12.15 -3.04
CA GLU A 439 -2.29 11.93 -1.99
C GLU A 439 -1.54 10.62 -2.25
N ASP A 440 -2.29 9.61 -2.66
CA ASP A 440 -1.73 8.34 -3.11
C ASP A 440 -2.32 8.03 -4.50
N PRO A 441 -1.55 8.21 -5.59
CA PRO A 441 -2.04 7.94 -6.94
C PRO A 441 -2.17 6.43 -7.23
N TYR A 442 -1.83 5.56 -6.28
CA TYR A 442 -1.76 4.11 -6.46
C TYR A 442 -2.97 3.37 -5.89
N ASP A 443 -3.44 3.77 -4.72
CA ASP A 443 -4.64 3.21 -4.11
C ASP A 443 -5.37 4.18 -3.17
N ASN A 444 -6.47 3.73 -2.57
CA ASN A 444 -7.21 4.51 -1.58
C ASN A 444 -7.73 3.59 -0.47
N GLN A 445 -7.14 3.69 0.72
CA GLN A 445 -7.50 2.83 1.85
C GLN A 445 -8.10 3.62 3.03
N MET A 446 -7.75 4.90 3.17
CA MET A 446 -8.18 5.76 4.28
C MET A 446 -9.01 6.97 3.86
N GLY A 447 -9.15 7.22 2.57
CA GLY A 447 -9.84 8.38 2.02
C GLY A 447 -8.91 9.49 1.55
N GLU A 448 -9.39 10.24 0.58
CA GLU A 448 -8.70 11.36 -0.06
C GLU A 448 -9.67 12.52 -0.31
N ALA A 449 -9.14 13.72 -0.47
CA ALA A 449 -9.94 14.91 -0.72
C ALA A 449 -9.18 15.93 -1.57
N SER A 450 -9.91 16.84 -2.20
CA SER A 450 -9.39 17.99 -2.93
C SER A 450 -10.14 19.25 -2.55
N VAL A 451 -9.52 20.41 -2.77
CA VAL A 451 -10.10 21.74 -2.56
C VAL A 451 -9.93 22.59 -3.81
N ASP A 452 -11.02 22.89 -4.51
CA ASP A 452 -11.03 23.60 -5.80
C ASP A 452 -10.02 23.02 -6.82
N GLY A 453 -9.97 21.68 -6.91
CA GLY A 453 -9.07 20.96 -7.82
C GLY A 453 -7.64 20.77 -7.32
N ARG A 454 -7.34 21.19 -6.09
CA ARG A 454 -6.03 20.99 -5.43
C ARG A 454 -6.13 19.80 -4.49
N GLY A 455 -5.44 18.71 -4.78
CA GLY A 455 -5.49 17.51 -3.93
C GLY A 455 -4.80 17.73 -2.58
N CYS A 456 -5.47 17.32 -1.51
CA CYS A 456 -5.01 17.47 -0.14
C CYS A 456 -3.89 16.48 0.19
N ARG A 457 -2.88 16.96 0.92
CA ARG A 457 -1.82 16.12 1.49
C ARG A 457 -2.30 15.41 2.76
N ARG A 458 -1.54 14.40 3.18
CA ARG A 458 -1.81 13.57 4.36
C ARG A 458 -2.16 14.36 5.63
N ARG A 459 -1.40 15.42 5.92
CA ARG A 459 -1.56 16.25 7.13
C ARG A 459 -2.66 17.29 7.01
N GLU A 460 -3.27 17.48 5.83
CA GLU A 460 -4.38 18.42 5.61
C GLU A 460 -5.75 17.74 5.80
N MET A 461 -5.75 16.43 6.07
CA MET A 461 -6.95 15.62 6.23
C MET A 461 -6.94 14.89 7.57
N LEU A 462 -8.04 14.98 8.32
CA LEU A 462 -8.31 14.07 9.43
C LEU A 462 -9.15 12.89 8.91
N ARG A 463 -8.63 11.67 9.00
CA ARG A 463 -9.30 10.46 8.53
C ARG A 463 -9.49 9.48 9.66
N THR A 464 -10.65 8.83 9.69
CA THR A 464 -10.93 7.76 10.65
C THR A 464 -11.60 6.58 10.00
N VAL A 465 -11.29 5.38 10.49
CA VAL A 465 -12.05 4.17 10.21
C VAL A 465 -12.34 3.46 11.52
N GLU A 466 -13.62 3.29 11.83
CA GLU A 466 -14.11 2.65 13.05
C GLU A 466 -14.79 1.33 12.72
N LEU A 467 -14.38 0.25 13.40
CA LEU A 467 -15.12 -1.01 13.42
C LEU A 467 -16.33 -0.88 14.34
N ILE A 468 -17.52 -0.86 13.75
CA ILE A 468 -18.78 -0.75 14.47
C ILE A 468 -19.24 -2.13 14.96
N GLU A 469 -19.15 -3.13 14.09
CA GLU A 469 -19.65 -4.48 14.38
C GLU A 469 -18.92 -5.53 13.52
N MET A 470 -18.64 -6.69 14.10
CA MET A 470 -18.17 -7.88 13.39
C MET A 470 -18.95 -9.08 13.90
N LEU A 471 -19.69 -9.74 13.00
CA LEU A 471 -20.49 -10.92 13.30
C LEU A 471 -19.90 -12.14 12.59
N GLU A 472 -19.84 -13.25 13.31
CA GLU A 472 -19.54 -14.55 12.72
C GLU A 472 -20.81 -15.11 12.09
N VAL A 473 -20.71 -15.56 10.85
CA VAL A 473 -21.81 -16.21 10.13
C VAL A 473 -21.33 -17.57 9.61
N PRO A 474 -22.24 -18.54 9.43
CA PRO A 474 -21.86 -19.84 8.89
C PRO A 474 -21.17 -19.68 7.53
N PHE A 475 -19.99 -20.27 7.39
CA PHE A 475 -19.32 -20.37 6.09
C PHE A 475 -20.09 -21.37 5.20
N SER A 476 -20.38 -20.97 3.97
CA SER A 476 -20.97 -21.83 2.95
C SER A 476 -20.04 -21.86 1.75
N ASP A 477 -19.55 -23.06 1.42
CA ASP A 477 -18.78 -23.33 0.19
C ASP A 477 -19.56 -23.03 -1.10
#